data_AF-A0AAE5S4W7-F1
#
_entry.id   AF-A0AAE5S4W7-F1
#
_cell.length_a   1.000
_cell.length_b   1.000
_cell.length_c   1.000
_cell.angle_alpha   90.00
_cell.angle_beta   90.00
_cell.angle_gamma   90.00
#
_symmetry.space_group_name_H-M   'P 1'
#
loop_
_entity.id
_entity.type
_entity.pdbx_description
1 polymer ?
#
loop_
_entity_poly.entity_id
_entity_poly.type
_entity_poly.pdbx_seq_one_letter_code
_entity_poly.pdbx_strand_id
1 'polypeptide(L)'
;MNKIVRFNSIQTFPARQRGMVLLVSLVFLLLLTLLGISSMQNATLQEKMAGSVVVRNVSFQAAEAQLRLGESKIMESGFSMVPCTPPAACAPPSDSTTVVRPGLGTSGVTWIGTANALFGIQNLGTTPTPIKRPANCTGSVTMYRVTAIAIQGTSRTVLESIYANC
;
A
#
# COMPACT_ATOMS: atom_id res chain seq x y z
N MET A 1 -13.27 42.10 78.13
CA MET A 1 -14.41 42.09 77.18
C MET A 1 -14.23 40.91 76.23
N ASN A 2 -14.90 39.79 76.49
CA ASN A 2 -14.88 38.58 75.65
C ASN A 2 -16.13 38.56 74.77
N LYS A 3 -16.00 38.37 73.46
CA LYS A 3 -17.12 37.99 72.57
C LYS A 3 -16.90 36.57 72.06
N ILE A 4 -17.76 35.66 72.50
CA ILE A 4 -17.88 34.29 72.00
C ILE A 4 -18.77 34.35 70.77
N VAL A 5 -18.22 34.03 69.60
CA VAL A 5 -18.99 33.86 68.36
C VAL A 5 -19.47 32.41 68.32
N ARG A 6 -20.79 32.17 68.37
CA ARG A 6 -21.39 30.85 68.12
C ARG A 6 -21.84 30.76 66.66
N PHE A 7 -21.18 29.90 65.88
CA PHE A 7 -21.72 29.43 64.60
C PHE A 7 -22.55 28.17 64.86
N ASN A 8 -23.86 28.25 64.67
CA ASN A 8 -24.70 27.07 64.55
C ASN A 8 -25.71 27.28 63.43
N SER A 9 -25.39 26.80 62.23
CA SER A 9 -26.35 26.62 61.15
C SER A 9 -26.27 25.19 60.65
N ILE A 10 -27.06 24.31 61.25
CA ILE A 10 -27.36 23.00 60.66
C ILE A 10 -28.31 23.29 59.50
N GLN A 11 -27.79 23.29 58.27
CA GLN A 11 -28.65 23.34 57.08
C GLN A 11 -29.37 22.00 56.95
N THR A 12 -30.66 21.98 57.26
CA THR A 12 -31.54 20.83 56.98
C THR A 12 -31.89 20.82 55.48
N PHE A 13 -31.46 19.79 54.77
CA PHE A 13 -31.84 19.56 53.37
C PHE A 13 -33.35 19.31 53.27
N PRO A 14 -34.09 20.02 52.39
CA PRO A 14 -35.51 19.76 52.20
C PRO A 14 -35.74 18.37 51.58
N ALA A 15 -36.45 17.51 52.29
CA ALA A 15 -36.83 16.18 51.85
C ALA A 15 -38.15 16.20 51.06
N ARG A 16 -38.07 16.17 49.73
CA ARG A 16 -38.96 15.37 48.84
C ARG A 16 -38.46 15.40 47.39
N GLN A 17 -37.38 14.68 47.09
CA GLN A 17 -37.02 14.39 45.70
C GLN A 17 -38.02 13.38 45.11
N ARG A 18 -38.94 13.86 44.27
CA ARG A 18 -39.84 13.01 43.49
C ARG A 18 -39.09 12.46 42.28
N GLY A 19 -38.79 11.16 42.26
CA GLY A 19 -38.74 10.26 41.08
C GLY A 19 -37.84 10.55 39.87
N MET A 20 -37.24 11.75 39.72
CA MET A 20 -36.58 12.16 38.48
C MET A 20 -35.08 11.81 38.41
N VAL A 21 -34.44 11.51 39.55
CA VAL A 21 -33.00 11.20 39.60
C VAL A 21 -32.66 9.98 38.75
N LEU A 22 -33.51 8.95 38.79
CA LEU A 22 -33.33 7.75 37.97
C LEU A 22 -33.35 8.09 36.48
N LEU A 23 -34.31 8.91 36.03
CA LEU A 23 -34.42 9.33 34.63
C LEU A 23 -33.21 10.15 34.17
N VAL A 24 -32.78 11.12 34.98
CA VAL A 24 -31.60 11.93 34.68
C VAL A 24 -30.35 11.04 34.60
N SER A 25 -30.16 10.12 35.54
CA SER A 25 -29.03 9.18 35.52
C SER A 25 -29.05 8.27 34.29
N LEU A 26 -30.23 7.80 33.85
CA LEU A 26 -30.37 6.97 32.67
C LEU A 26 -30.04 7.76 31.39
N VAL A 27 -30.49 9.01 31.30
CA VAL A 27 -30.16 9.89 30.16
C VAL A 27 -28.65 10.14 30.10
N PHE A 28 -28.01 10.47 31.23
CA PHE A 28 -26.55 10.64 31.25
C PHE A 28 -25.81 9.35 30.88
N LEU A 29 -26.24 8.20 31.41
CA LEU A 29 -25.64 6.90 31.06
C LEU A 29 -25.80 6.62 29.56
N LEU A 30 -26.98 6.86 28.98
CA LEU A 30 -27.22 6.71 27.56
C LEU A 30 -26.33 7.64 26.72
N LEU A 31 -26.15 8.89 27.13
CA LEU A 31 -25.25 9.81 26.44
C LEU A 31 -23.81 9.31 26.49
N LEU A 32 -23.33 8.85 27.65
CA LEU A 32 -21.98 8.31 27.80
C LEU A 32 -21.75 7.05 26.96
N THR A 33 -22.74 6.15 26.89
CA THR A 33 -22.63 4.95 26.05
C THR A 33 -22.59 5.31 24.56
N LEU A 34 -23.41 6.25 24.10
CA LEU A 34 -23.38 6.72 22.71
C LEU A 34 -22.04 7.39 22.36
N LEU A 35 -21.47 8.19 23.26
CA LEU A 35 -20.14 8.77 23.08
C LEU A 35 -19.05 7.69 23.03
N GLY A 36 -19.14 6.70 23.93
CA GLY A 36 -18.23 5.55 23.94
C GLY A 36 -18.29 4.76 22.63
N ILE A 37 -19.49 4.44 22.15
CA ILE A 37 -19.70 3.70 20.89
C ILE A 37 -19.15 4.52 19.71
N SER A 38 -19.46 5.81 19.62
CA SER A 38 -18.95 6.69 18.55
C SER A 38 -17.41 6.74 18.52
N SER A 39 -16.77 6.83 19.68
CA SER A 39 -15.31 6.78 19.79
C SER A 39 -14.73 5.44 19.31
N MET A 40 -15.32 4.31 19.70
CA MET A 40 -14.88 2.98 19.26
C MET A 40 -15.07 2.77 17.74
N GLN A 41 -16.18 3.27 17.18
CA GLN A 41 -16.42 3.22 15.74
C GLN A 41 -15.33 3.97 14.97
N ASN A 42 -14.96 5.17 15.42
CA ASN A 42 -13.87 5.94 14.81
C ASN A 42 -12.52 5.22 14.93
N ALA A 43 -12.20 4.66 16.10
CA ALA A 43 -10.97 3.88 16.29
C ALA A 43 -10.91 2.68 15.34
N THR A 44 -12.03 1.97 15.17
CA THR A 44 -12.14 0.82 14.26
C THR A 44 -11.93 1.23 12.79
N LEU A 45 -12.46 2.39 12.38
CA LEU A 45 -12.25 2.92 11.03
C LEU A 45 -10.77 3.30 10.80
N GLN A 46 -10.15 3.95 11.79
CA GLN A 46 -8.73 4.30 11.72
C GLN A 46 -7.84 3.06 11.64
N GLU A 47 -8.14 2.00 12.39
CA GLU A 47 -7.43 0.72 12.31
C GLU A 47 -7.55 0.09 10.92
N LYS A 48 -8.76 0.05 10.33
CA LYS A 48 -8.97 -0.46 8.97
C LYS A 48 -8.21 0.36 7.91
N MET A 49 -8.22 1.68 8.04
CA MET A 49 -7.46 2.56 7.13
C MET A 49 -5.95 2.34 7.27
N ALA A 50 -5.44 2.27 8.49
CA ALA A 50 -4.03 2.00 8.77
C ALA A 50 -3.62 0.63 8.21
N GLY A 51 -4.42 -0.41 8.44
CA GLY A 51 -4.19 -1.74 7.89
C GLY A 51 -4.15 -1.76 6.36
N SER A 52 -5.08 -1.05 5.70
CA SER A 52 -5.10 -0.94 4.23
C SER A 52 -3.83 -0.27 3.68
N VAL A 53 -3.35 0.79 4.33
CA VAL A 53 -2.10 1.47 3.93
C VAL A 53 -0.89 0.55 4.13
N VAL A 54 -0.82 -0.18 5.24
CA VAL A 54 0.26 -1.14 5.50
C VAL A 54 0.29 -2.23 4.43
N VAL A 55 -0.86 -2.83 4.11
CA VAL A 55 -0.96 -3.88 3.08
C VAL A 55 -0.51 -3.37 1.70
N ARG A 56 -0.90 -2.14 1.32
CA ARG A 56 -0.44 -1.50 0.06
C ARG A 56 1.05 -1.21 0.05
N ASN A 57 1.61 -0.76 1.17
CA ASN A 57 3.04 -0.47 1.26
C ASN A 57 3.88 -1.75 1.17
N VAL A 58 3.45 -2.83 1.83
CA VAL A 58 4.10 -4.14 1.73
C VAL A 58 4.05 -4.67 0.29
N SER A 59 2.90 -4.59 -0.40
CA SER A 59 2.84 -4.99 -1.82
C SER A 59 3.73 -4.12 -2.70
N PHE A 60 3.83 -2.82 -2.42
CA PHE A 60 4.70 -1.92 -3.16
C PHE A 60 6.19 -2.26 -2.98
N GLN A 61 6.64 -2.42 -1.74
CA GLN A 61 8.03 -2.77 -1.44
C GLN A 61 8.42 -4.14 -2.02
N ALA A 62 7.51 -5.12 -1.98
CA ALA A 62 7.73 -6.42 -2.59
C ALA A 62 7.85 -6.32 -4.12
N ALA A 63 7.00 -5.50 -4.77
CA ALA A 63 7.10 -5.26 -6.21
C ALA A 63 8.40 -4.53 -6.56
N GLU A 64 8.82 -3.54 -5.77
CA GLU A 64 10.09 -2.84 -5.97
C GLU A 64 11.28 -3.80 -5.83
N ALA A 65 11.28 -4.67 -4.83
CA ALA A 65 12.33 -5.67 -4.66
C ALA A 65 12.46 -6.58 -5.90
N GLN A 66 11.35 -7.06 -6.47
CA GLN A 66 11.38 -7.85 -7.70
C GLN A 66 11.79 -7.03 -8.93
N LEU A 67 11.39 -5.75 -9.00
CA LEU A 67 11.83 -4.83 -10.06
C LEU A 67 13.36 -4.70 -10.05
N ARG A 68 13.95 -4.48 -8.87
CA ARG A 68 15.41 -4.40 -8.70
C ARG A 68 16.11 -5.70 -9.10
N LEU A 69 15.52 -6.85 -8.78
CA LEU A 69 16.05 -8.14 -9.22
C LEU A 69 16.02 -8.27 -10.75
N GLY A 70 14.92 -7.91 -11.41
CA GLY A 70 14.83 -7.90 -12.87
C GLY A 70 15.80 -6.92 -13.54
N GLU A 71 15.99 -5.73 -12.97
CA GLU A 71 17.00 -4.77 -13.40
C GLU A 71 18.42 -5.33 -13.27
N SER A 72 18.73 -5.98 -12.14
CA SER A 72 20.04 -6.60 -11.92
C SER A 72 20.35 -7.70 -12.94
N LYS A 73 19.34 -8.47 -13.37
CA LYS A 73 19.46 -9.51 -14.39
C LYS A 73 19.88 -8.95 -15.74
N ILE A 74 19.36 -7.78 -16.11
CA ILE A 74 19.70 -7.11 -17.37
C ILE A 74 21.13 -6.57 -17.35
N MET A 75 21.65 -6.24 -16.17
CA MET A 75 23.03 -5.77 -15.98
C MET A 75 24.07 -6.91 -15.94
N GLU A 76 23.64 -8.18 -15.94
CA GLU A 76 24.57 -9.31 -15.97
C GLU A 76 25.32 -9.37 -17.31
N SER A 77 26.62 -9.68 -17.27
CA SER A 77 27.46 -9.77 -18.47
C SER A 77 26.93 -10.86 -19.40
N GLY A 78 26.63 -10.49 -20.65
CA GLY A 78 26.13 -11.43 -21.66
C GLY A 78 24.61 -11.64 -21.63
N PHE A 79 23.86 -10.86 -20.84
CA PHE A 79 22.41 -10.87 -20.92
C PHE A 79 21.95 -10.42 -22.33
N SER A 80 21.24 -11.30 -23.02
CA SER A 80 20.63 -11.02 -24.31
C SER A 80 19.32 -11.78 -24.43
N MET A 81 18.31 -11.10 -24.95
CA MET A 81 16.98 -11.65 -25.14
C MET A 81 16.50 -11.28 -26.55
N VAL A 82 15.73 -12.15 -27.19
CA VAL A 82 15.11 -11.83 -28.48
C VAL A 82 14.13 -10.66 -28.30
N PRO A 83 14.16 -9.63 -29.17
CA PRO A 83 13.18 -8.56 -29.12
C PRO A 83 11.76 -9.10 -29.29
N CYS A 84 10.80 -8.47 -28.61
CA CYS A 84 9.42 -8.88 -28.71
C CYS A 84 8.96 -8.74 -30.17
N THR A 85 8.46 -9.84 -30.74
CA THR A 85 7.99 -9.92 -32.11
C THR A 85 6.65 -10.66 -32.12
N PRO A 86 5.60 -10.11 -32.77
CA PRO A 86 5.53 -8.82 -33.47
C PRO A 86 5.60 -7.61 -32.51
N PRO A 87 5.77 -6.36 -33.00
CA PRO A 87 5.85 -5.16 -32.15
C PRO A 87 4.66 -4.97 -31.19
N ALA A 88 3.49 -5.56 -31.49
CA ALA A 88 2.35 -5.58 -30.59
C ALA A 88 2.64 -6.35 -29.28
N ALA A 89 3.55 -7.32 -29.30
CA ALA A 89 4.02 -8.05 -28.11
C ALA A 89 4.95 -7.20 -27.21
N CYS A 90 5.38 -6.02 -27.66
CA CYS A 90 6.08 -5.02 -26.83
C CYS A 90 5.12 -4.23 -25.93
N ALA A 91 3.79 -4.42 -26.04
CA ALA A 91 2.84 -3.76 -25.16
C ALA A 91 3.08 -4.20 -23.70
N PRO A 92 2.73 -3.34 -22.71
CA PRO A 92 2.75 -3.73 -21.30
C PRO A 92 2.03 -5.08 -21.11
N PRO A 93 2.59 -6.02 -20.33
CA PRO A 93 2.02 -7.35 -20.19
C PRO A 93 0.60 -7.28 -19.62
N SER A 94 -0.39 -7.74 -20.38
CA SER A 94 -1.81 -7.69 -19.98
C SER A 94 -2.12 -8.56 -18.75
N ASP A 95 -1.33 -9.61 -18.57
CA ASP A 95 -1.39 -10.55 -17.45
C ASP A 95 -0.68 -10.06 -16.18
N SER A 96 -0.03 -8.90 -16.20
CA SER A 96 0.51 -8.26 -14.99
C SER A 96 -0.55 -8.03 -13.91
N THR A 97 -1.84 -8.03 -14.27
CA THR A 97 -2.98 -7.88 -13.36
C THR A 97 -3.59 -9.20 -12.89
N THR A 98 -3.23 -10.33 -13.50
CA THR A 98 -3.85 -11.65 -13.23
C THR A 98 -2.85 -12.73 -12.84
N VAL A 99 -1.57 -12.61 -13.22
CA VAL A 99 -0.55 -13.62 -12.93
C VAL A 99 -0.29 -13.74 -11.44
N VAL A 100 -0.16 -14.97 -10.94
CA VAL A 100 0.01 -15.31 -9.51
C VAL A 100 1.10 -16.37 -9.28
N ARG A 101 1.70 -16.91 -10.34
CA ARG A 101 2.72 -17.95 -10.26
C ARG A 101 3.79 -17.72 -11.32
N PRO A 102 5.04 -18.13 -11.06
CA PRO A 102 6.08 -18.14 -12.08
C PRO A 102 5.69 -19.02 -13.26
N GLY A 103 6.13 -18.65 -14.46
CA GLY A 103 5.86 -19.39 -15.69
C GLY A 103 5.63 -18.48 -16.89
N LEU A 104 5.33 -19.10 -18.03
CA LEU A 104 4.99 -18.38 -19.25
C LEU A 104 3.59 -17.76 -19.11
N GLY A 105 3.53 -16.44 -19.23
CA GLY A 105 2.31 -15.65 -19.18
C GLY A 105 1.53 -15.65 -20.49
N THR A 106 0.26 -15.23 -20.46
CA THR A 106 -0.56 -15.13 -21.68
C THR A 106 -0.10 -14.02 -22.62
N SER A 107 0.66 -13.05 -22.11
CA SER A 107 1.32 -12.00 -22.91
C SER A 107 2.59 -12.49 -23.61
N GLY A 108 3.01 -13.74 -23.40
CA GLY A 108 4.29 -14.28 -23.88
C GLY A 108 5.48 -13.90 -23.01
N VAL A 109 5.29 -13.09 -21.96
CA VAL A 109 6.33 -12.77 -20.98
C VAL A 109 6.50 -13.92 -20.00
N THR A 110 7.75 -14.30 -19.74
CA THR A 110 8.05 -15.30 -18.72
C THR A 110 8.20 -14.63 -17.35
N TRP A 111 7.31 -14.98 -16.42
CA TRP A 111 7.32 -14.48 -15.06
C TRP A 111 8.23 -15.33 -14.17
N ILE A 112 9.14 -14.67 -13.47
CA ILE A 112 10.15 -15.28 -12.61
C ILE A 112 9.98 -14.70 -11.21
N GLY A 113 10.15 -15.52 -10.17
CA GLY A 113 10.10 -15.07 -8.79
C GLY A 113 9.40 -16.07 -7.88
N THR A 114 8.66 -15.54 -6.90
CA THR A 114 7.90 -16.30 -5.90
C THR A 114 6.39 -16.20 -6.16
N ALA A 115 5.57 -16.96 -5.44
CA ALA A 115 4.12 -16.93 -5.61
C ALA A 115 3.49 -15.53 -5.40
N ASN A 116 4.08 -14.69 -4.54
CA ASN A 116 3.49 -13.39 -4.17
C ASN A 116 4.25 -12.20 -4.76
N ALA A 117 5.36 -12.43 -5.45
CA ALA A 117 6.15 -11.37 -6.06
C ALA A 117 6.91 -11.94 -7.27
N LEU A 118 6.66 -11.38 -8.46
CA LEU A 118 7.17 -11.85 -9.75
C LEU A 118 7.73 -10.66 -10.54
N PHE A 119 8.64 -10.92 -11.45
CA PHE A 119 9.03 -9.97 -12.49
C PHE A 119 9.09 -10.66 -13.85
N GLY A 120 8.91 -9.88 -14.92
CA GLY A 120 9.07 -10.29 -16.30
C GLY A 120 9.90 -9.26 -17.05
N ILE A 121 10.69 -9.73 -18.03
CA ILE A 121 11.53 -8.88 -18.86
C ILE A 121 11.06 -8.99 -20.31
N GLN A 122 10.96 -7.84 -20.98
CA GLN A 122 10.67 -7.73 -22.41
C GLN A 122 11.79 -6.94 -23.08
N ASN A 123 12.32 -7.44 -24.21
CA ASN A 123 13.22 -6.66 -25.05
C ASN A 123 12.40 -5.84 -26.06
N LEU A 124 12.41 -4.52 -25.93
CA LEU A 124 11.65 -3.58 -26.76
C LEU A 124 12.33 -3.26 -28.10
N GLY A 125 13.52 -3.81 -28.35
CA GLY A 125 14.34 -3.58 -29.53
C GLY A 125 15.45 -2.57 -29.30
N THR A 126 16.09 -2.17 -30.40
CA THR A 126 17.26 -1.28 -30.38
C THR A 126 16.94 0.09 -30.95
N THR A 127 17.46 1.15 -30.34
CA THR A 127 17.37 2.51 -30.87
C THR A 127 18.75 3.13 -31.13
N PRO A 128 19.00 3.69 -32.33
CA PRO A 128 20.25 4.39 -32.64
C PRO A 128 20.27 5.83 -32.10
N THR A 129 19.14 6.35 -31.60
CA THR A 129 19.00 7.77 -31.20
C THR A 129 18.27 7.92 -29.85
N PRO A 130 18.85 7.43 -28.74
CA PRO A 130 18.31 7.67 -27.41
C PRO A 130 18.47 9.15 -27.01
N ILE A 131 17.44 9.72 -26.36
CA ILE A 131 17.41 11.13 -25.92
C ILE A 131 18.52 11.43 -24.90
N LYS A 132 18.79 10.50 -23.99
CA LYS A 132 19.90 10.56 -23.03
C LYS A 132 20.84 9.40 -23.27
N ARG A 133 22.05 9.71 -23.77
CA ARG A 133 23.12 8.74 -24.06
C ARG A 133 24.36 9.11 -23.24
N PRO A 134 24.91 8.20 -22.42
CA PRO A 134 26.21 8.43 -21.80
C PRO A 134 27.33 8.28 -22.85
N ALA A 135 28.40 9.07 -22.71
CA ALA A 135 29.44 9.23 -23.74
C ALA A 135 30.21 7.94 -24.08
N ASN A 136 30.18 6.95 -23.20
CA ASN A 136 30.79 5.63 -23.38
C ASN A 136 29.98 4.68 -24.29
N CYS A 137 28.73 5.02 -24.61
CA CYS A 137 27.90 4.21 -25.50
C CYS A 137 28.05 4.64 -26.96
N THR A 138 28.67 3.81 -27.80
CA THR A 138 28.71 3.99 -29.25
C THR A 138 27.72 3.06 -29.94
N GLY A 139 26.93 3.58 -30.89
CA GLY A 139 25.97 2.77 -31.66
C GLY A 139 24.58 2.65 -31.03
N SER A 140 23.87 1.59 -31.41
CA SER A 140 22.48 1.35 -30.99
C SER A 140 22.40 0.82 -29.57
N VAL A 141 21.41 1.30 -28.82
CA VAL A 141 21.14 0.89 -27.44
C VAL A 141 19.94 -0.05 -27.43
N THR A 142 20.04 -1.16 -26.70
CA THR A 142 18.93 -2.10 -26.53
C THR A 142 18.07 -1.69 -25.35
N MET A 143 16.76 -1.60 -25.55
CA MET A 143 15.81 -1.23 -24.50
C MET A 143 15.11 -2.48 -23.95
N TYR A 144 15.05 -2.57 -22.63
CA TYR A 144 14.36 -3.62 -21.91
C TYR A 144 13.29 -3.00 -21.02
N ARG A 145 12.08 -3.55 -21.01
CA ARG A 145 11.09 -3.28 -19.97
C ARG A 145 11.18 -4.37 -18.93
N VAL A 146 11.30 -3.97 -17.67
CA VAL A 146 11.06 -4.85 -16.52
C VAL A 146 9.69 -4.50 -15.96
N THR A 147 8.81 -5.50 -15.90
CA THR A 147 7.51 -5.37 -15.22
C THR A 147 7.57 -6.24 -13.99
N ALA A 148 7.40 -5.65 -12.81
CA ALA A 148 7.36 -6.35 -11.54
C ALA A 148 5.96 -6.28 -10.94
N ILE A 149 5.55 -7.37 -10.30
CA ILE A 149 4.28 -7.45 -9.61
C ILE A 149 4.48 -8.01 -8.22
N ALA A 150 3.63 -7.58 -7.29
CA ALA A 150 3.51 -8.25 -6.00
C ALA A 150 2.09 -8.17 -5.47
N ILE A 151 1.73 -9.18 -4.68
CA ILE A 151 0.39 -9.41 -4.15
C ILE A 151 0.50 -9.59 -2.65
N GLN A 152 -0.14 -8.70 -1.89
CA GLN A 152 -0.28 -8.80 -0.44
C GLN A 152 -1.76 -8.68 -0.07
N GLY A 153 -2.36 -9.76 0.40
CA GLY A 153 -3.79 -9.80 0.72
C GLY A 153 -4.65 -9.38 -0.49
N THR A 154 -5.37 -8.27 -0.35
CA THR A 154 -6.21 -7.70 -1.42
C THR A 154 -5.50 -6.64 -2.28
N SER A 155 -4.25 -6.30 -1.96
CA SER A 155 -3.47 -5.31 -2.71
C SER A 155 -2.58 -6.01 -3.73
N ARG A 156 -2.72 -5.62 -5.00
CA ARG A 156 -1.78 -5.92 -6.08
C ARG A 156 -1.08 -4.63 -6.49
N THR A 157 0.24 -4.67 -6.56
CA THR A 157 1.05 -3.58 -7.12
C THR A 157 1.75 -4.07 -8.37
N VAL A 158 1.74 -3.25 -9.42
CA VAL A 158 2.47 -3.46 -10.66
C VAL A 158 3.38 -2.24 -10.85
N LEU A 159 4.68 -2.49 -11.03
CA LEU A 159 5.68 -1.48 -11.30
C LEU A 159 6.35 -1.79 -12.64
N GLU A 160 6.69 -0.75 -13.39
CA GLU A 160 7.40 -0.89 -14.65
C GLU A 160 8.61 0.05 -14.67
N SER A 161 9.74 -0.47 -15.16
CA SER A 161 10.90 0.34 -15.51
C SER A 161 11.38 -0.01 -16.91
N ILE A 162 11.94 0.98 -17.60
CA ILE A 162 12.57 0.79 -18.90
C ILE A 162 14.07 1.07 -18.71
N TYR A 163 14.87 0.04 -18.95
CA TYR A 163 16.31 0.10 -18.89
C TYR A 163 16.88 0.12 -20.31
N ALA A 164 17.93 0.91 -20.54
CA ALA A 164 18.60 0.99 -21.82
C ALA A 164 20.04 0.54 -21.63
N ASN A 165 20.43 -0.53 -22.33
CA ASN A 165 21.77 -1.10 -22.25
C ASN A 165 22.54 -0.88 -23.55
N CYS A 166 23.78 -0.45 -23.38
CA CYS A 166 24.82 -0.45 -24.40
C CYS A 166 25.80 -1.56 -24.01
#